data_AF-A0A833GWN2-F1
#
_entry.id   AF-A0A833GWN2-F1
#
_cell.length_a   1.000
_cell.length_b   1.000
_cell.length_c   1.000
_cell.angle_alpha   90.00
_cell.angle_beta   90.00
_cell.angle_gamma   90.00
#
_symmetry.space_group_name_H-M   'P 1'
#
loop_
_entity.id
_entity.type
_entity.pdbx_description
1 polymer ?
#
loop_
_entity_poly.entity_id
_entity_poly.type
_entity_poly.pdbx_seq_one_letter_code
_entity_poly.pdbx_strand_id
1 'polypeptide(L)'
;MNIAKIKNLIQKKTDGLITDLSNGDFALFEKFLGNDAIAQYLKSCISKENYVCSDINICGLERLIDENFGEASPGIFIADYGYLIIGTSIGGNAICFCSHDSYVYWANTANFSVGLISYEDKSTGRWVELMEYNSANVQSAMILLSTSIEDFLVEMLTDSLAAKMAILD
;
A
#
# COMPACT_ATOMS: atom_id res chain seq x y z
N MET A 1 16.23 4.17 -2.50
CA MET A 1 15.56 3.27 -3.45
C MET A 1 16.28 3.28 -4.80
N ASN A 2 16.61 2.12 -5.39
CA ASN A 2 17.13 2.03 -6.75
C ASN A 2 16.02 2.17 -7.81
N ILE A 3 15.70 3.42 -8.18
CA ILE A 3 14.59 3.74 -9.09
C ILE A 3 14.74 3.12 -10.47
N ALA A 4 15.94 3.10 -11.04
CA ALA A 4 16.15 2.49 -12.35
C ALA A 4 15.81 1.00 -12.34
N LYS A 5 16.19 0.27 -11.28
CA LYS A 5 15.86 -1.14 -11.12
C LYS A 5 14.35 -1.36 -10.99
N ILE A 6 13.68 -0.63 -10.09
CA ILE A 6 12.23 -0.77 -9.87
C ILE A 6 11.47 -0.41 -11.15
N LYS A 7 11.80 0.71 -11.79
CA LYS A 7 11.17 1.15 -13.04
C LYS A 7 11.30 0.09 -14.13
N ASN A 8 12.48 -0.48 -14.31
CA ASN A 8 12.71 -1.56 -15.29
C ASN A 8 11.88 -2.81 -15.00
N LEU A 9 11.68 -3.17 -13.73
CA LEU A 9 10.83 -4.30 -13.35
C LEU A 9 9.36 -4.02 -13.66
N ILE A 10 8.87 -2.82 -13.35
CA ILE A 10 7.49 -2.41 -13.64
C ILE A 10 7.25 -2.39 -15.14
N GLN A 11 8.17 -1.83 -15.94
CA GLN A 11 8.05 -1.84 -17.42
C GLN A 11 7.91 -3.25 -17.99
N LYS A 12 8.58 -4.24 -17.39
CA LYS A 12 8.43 -5.65 -17.82
C LYS A 12 7.07 -6.24 -17.45
N LYS A 13 6.44 -5.76 -16.37
CA LYS A 13 5.13 -6.21 -15.91
C LYS A 13 3.97 -5.55 -16.64
N THR A 14 4.19 -4.34 -17.16
CA THR A 14 3.15 -3.50 -17.75
C THR A 14 3.33 -3.27 -19.25
N ASP A 15 4.19 -4.05 -19.91
CA ASP A 15 4.56 -3.88 -21.32
C ASP A 15 4.98 -2.43 -21.67
N GLY A 16 5.64 -1.77 -20.72
CA GLY A 16 6.18 -0.40 -20.86
C GLY A 16 5.22 0.73 -20.48
N LEU A 17 4.01 0.45 -19.97
CA LEU A 17 3.00 1.45 -19.60
C LEU A 17 3.29 2.14 -18.26
N ILE A 18 4.39 2.88 -18.18
CA ILE A 18 4.70 3.79 -17.06
C ILE A 18 4.23 5.19 -17.39
N THR A 19 3.70 5.89 -16.38
CA THR A 19 3.26 7.28 -16.51
C THR A 19 3.99 8.17 -15.51
N ASP A 20 4.19 9.43 -15.91
CA ASP A 20 4.63 10.46 -14.98
C ASP A 20 3.37 11.14 -14.43
N LEU A 21 3.33 11.33 -13.11
CA LEU A 21 2.26 12.08 -12.47
C LEU A 21 2.22 13.52 -12.99
N SER A 22 1.02 14.04 -13.23
CA SER A 22 0.85 15.46 -13.50
C SER A 22 1.05 16.28 -12.22
N ASN A 23 1.28 17.58 -12.34
CA ASN A 23 1.37 18.48 -11.18
C ASN A 23 0.08 18.47 -10.33
N GLY A 24 -1.07 18.22 -10.95
CA GLY A 24 -2.35 18.10 -10.24
C GLY A 24 -2.43 16.83 -9.39
N ASP A 25 -1.92 15.71 -9.92
CA ASP A 25 -1.89 14.44 -9.18
C ASP A 25 -0.96 14.54 -7.96
N PHE A 26 0.19 15.21 -8.10
CA PHE A 26 1.12 15.41 -6.97
C PHE A 26 0.49 16.16 -5.79
N ALA A 27 -0.43 17.09 -6.04
CA ALA A 27 -1.08 17.84 -4.98
C ALA A 27 -1.92 16.96 -4.06
N LEU A 28 -2.53 15.90 -4.59
CA LEU A 28 -3.30 14.93 -3.78
C LEU A 28 -2.39 14.17 -2.81
N PHE A 29 -1.16 13.88 -3.23
CA PHE A 29 -0.22 13.08 -2.46
C PHE A 29 0.72 13.90 -1.55
N GLU A 30 0.51 15.21 -1.40
CA GLU A 30 1.43 16.12 -0.70
C GLU A 30 1.86 15.58 0.69
N LYS A 31 0.91 15.02 1.45
CA LYS A 31 1.16 14.44 2.78
C LYS A 31 2.19 13.29 2.79
N PHE A 32 2.35 12.59 1.67
CA PHE A 32 3.28 11.48 1.53
C PHE A 32 4.65 11.89 0.97
N LEU A 33 4.75 13.08 0.36
CA LEU A 33 5.96 13.53 -0.32
C LEU A 33 7.13 13.88 0.61
N GLY A 34 6.87 14.01 1.92
CA GLY A 34 7.92 14.16 2.93
C GLY A 34 8.79 12.90 3.10
N ASN A 35 8.33 11.75 2.61
CA ASN A 35 9.09 10.50 2.60
C ASN A 35 9.78 10.30 1.25
N ASP A 36 11.11 10.29 1.22
CA ASP A 36 11.89 10.21 -0.03
C ASP A 36 11.58 8.95 -0.85
N ALA A 37 11.40 7.79 -0.20
CA ALA A 37 11.11 6.54 -0.91
C ALA A 37 9.73 6.59 -1.57
N ILE A 38 8.72 7.07 -0.85
CA ILE A 38 7.37 7.21 -1.40
C ILE A 38 7.33 8.28 -2.48
N ALA A 39 7.97 9.43 -2.26
CA ALA A 39 8.05 10.50 -3.25
C ALA A 39 8.70 10.01 -4.55
N GLN A 40 9.77 9.21 -4.46
CA GLN A 40 10.40 8.62 -5.64
C GLN A 40 9.51 7.57 -6.33
N TYR A 41 8.79 6.74 -5.56
CA TYR A 41 7.83 5.78 -6.11
C TYR A 41 6.74 6.51 -6.90
N LEU A 42 6.09 7.49 -6.27
CA LEU A 42 5.04 8.30 -6.90
C LEU A 42 5.55 9.01 -8.16
N LYS A 43 6.78 9.52 -8.14
CA LYS A 43 7.38 10.24 -9.28
C LYS A 43 7.76 9.37 -10.47
N SER A 44 8.08 8.10 -10.27
CA SER A 44 8.84 7.35 -11.29
C SER A 44 8.44 5.89 -11.45
N CYS A 45 7.56 5.38 -10.60
CA CYS A 45 7.23 3.96 -10.53
C CYS A 45 5.72 3.68 -10.65
N ILE A 46 4.89 4.67 -10.96
CA ILE A 46 3.45 4.45 -11.19
C ILE A 46 3.21 4.01 -12.64
N SER A 47 2.45 2.94 -12.81
CA SER A 47 1.94 2.52 -14.11
C SER A 47 0.66 3.28 -14.47
N LYS A 48 0.40 3.40 -15.78
CA LYS A 48 -0.86 3.97 -16.25
C LYS A 48 -2.06 3.08 -15.86
N GLU A 49 -1.88 1.78 -15.99
CA GLU A 49 -2.92 0.77 -15.76
C GLU A 49 -2.55 -0.12 -14.58
N ASN A 50 -3.56 -0.77 -14.00
CA ASN A 50 -3.35 -1.77 -12.95
C ASN A 50 -2.63 -3.00 -13.52
N TYR A 51 -1.87 -3.70 -12.69
CA TYR A 51 -1.20 -4.93 -13.08
C TYR A 51 -1.04 -5.88 -11.90
N VAL A 52 -0.94 -7.18 -12.19
CA VAL A 52 -0.88 -8.21 -11.14
C VAL A 52 0.57 -8.67 -10.92
N CYS A 53 0.98 -8.74 -9.66
CA CYS A 53 2.26 -9.28 -9.21
C CYS A 53 2.07 -10.01 -7.88
N SER A 54 2.61 -11.22 -7.73
CA SER A 54 2.46 -12.01 -6.49
C SER A 54 1.00 -12.11 -5.98
N ASP A 55 0.03 -12.29 -6.88
CA ASP A 55 -1.43 -12.31 -6.59
C ASP A 55 -2.01 -11.00 -6.03
N ILE A 56 -1.27 -9.90 -6.12
CA ILE A 56 -1.71 -8.56 -5.75
C ILE A 56 -2.01 -7.76 -7.01
N ASN A 57 -3.17 -7.10 -7.04
CA ASN A 57 -3.49 -6.10 -8.03
C ASN A 57 -2.85 -4.76 -7.63
N ILE A 58 -1.74 -4.41 -8.28
CA ILE A 58 -1.01 -3.17 -8.06
C ILE A 58 -1.73 -2.03 -8.76
N CYS A 59 -1.90 -0.93 -8.04
CA CYS A 59 -2.61 0.24 -8.52
C CYS A 59 -1.83 0.94 -9.64
N GLY A 60 -2.47 1.10 -10.79
CA GLY A 60 -2.15 2.18 -11.73
C GLY A 60 -2.67 3.51 -11.20
N LEU A 61 -2.38 4.61 -11.90
CA LEU A 61 -2.68 5.97 -11.44
C LEU A 61 -4.14 6.18 -10.99
N GLU A 62 -5.11 5.82 -11.83
CA GLU A 62 -6.53 6.04 -11.51
C GLU A 62 -6.95 5.29 -10.25
N ARG A 63 -6.56 4.01 -10.14
CA ARG A 63 -6.87 3.20 -8.96
C ARG A 63 -6.12 3.68 -7.73
N LEU A 64 -4.90 4.17 -7.87
CA LEU A 64 -4.12 4.71 -6.76
C LEU A 64 -4.83 5.92 -6.14
N ILE A 65 -5.43 6.78 -6.96
CA ILE A 65 -6.22 7.92 -6.50
C ILE A 65 -7.50 7.44 -5.81
N ASP A 66 -8.24 6.54 -6.45
CA ASP A 66 -9.50 6.00 -5.92
C ASP A 66 -9.31 5.29 -4.56
N GLU A 67 -8.27 4.46 -4.44
CA GLU A 67 -7.96 3.75 -3.20
C GLU A 67 -7.53 4.66 -2.06
N ASN A 68 -6.93 5.83 -2.33
CA ASN A 68 -6.39 6.69 -1.27
C ASN A 68 -7.25 7.91 -0.95
N PHE A 69 -8.09 8.35 -1.89
CA PHE A 69 -8.88 9.59 -1.78
C PHE A 69 -10.36 9.41 -2.14
N GLY A 70 -10.74 8.22 -2.61
CA GLY A 70 -12.14 7.84 -2.76
C GLY A 70 -12.76 7.35 -1.45
N GLU A 71 -13.89 6.67 -1.57
CA GLU A 71 -14.63 6.10 -0.44
C GLU A 71 -14.30 4.61 -0.18
N ALA A 72 -13.21 4.11 -0.78
CA ALA A 72 -12.80 2.72 -0.69
C ALA A 72 -12.15 2.39 0.68
N SER A 73 -12.53 1.25 1.25
CA SER A 73 -11.87 0.65 2.42
C SER A 73 -10.71 -0.24 1.97
N PRO A 74 -9.54 -0.22 2.66
CA PRO A 74 -9.29 0.50 3.92
C PRO A 74 -8.83 1.94 3.77
N GLY A 75 -8.63 2.44 2.54
CA GLY A 75 -8.00 3.73 2.27
C GLY A 75 -8.61 4.93 2.98
N ILE A 76 -9.93 5.06 2.94
CA ILE A 76 -10.69 6.12 3.63
C ILE A 76 -10.40 6.18 5.14
N PHE A 77 -9.96 5.08 5.74
CA PHE A 77 -9.69 4.97 7.17
C PHE A 77 -8.22 5.17 7.54
N ILE A 78 -7.29 4.90 6.63
CA ILE A 78 -5.85 4.80 6.94
C ILE A 78 -4.99 5.86 6.26
N ALA A 79 -5.46 6.48 5.17
CA ALA A 79 -4.69 7.45 4.40
C ALA A 79 -4.32 8.71 5.21
N ASP A 80 -5.22 9.16 6.09
CA ASP A 80 -4.96 10.31 6.98
C ASP A 80 -3.95 10.01 8.09
N TYR A 81 -3.67 8.73 8.34
CA TYR A 81 -2.65 8.26 9.27
C TYR A 81 -1.33 7.92 8.56
N GLY A 82 -1.17 8.36 7.30
CA GLY A 82 0.08 8.29 6.56
C GLY A 82 0.35 6.96 5.87
N TYR A 83 -0.67 6.12 5.67
CA TYR A 83 -0.59 4.86 4.92
C TYR A 83 -1.08 5.04 3.48
N LEU A 84 -0.15 5.03 2.51
CA LEU A 84 -0.44 5.11 1.08
C LEU A 84 -0.71 3.70 0.55
N ILE A 85 -1.93 3.40 0.13
CA ILE A 85 -2.26 2.14 -0.56
C ILE A 85 -1.61 2.11 -1.93
N ILE A 86 -0.95 1.00 -2.26
CA ILE A 86 -0.29 0.78 -3.57
C ILE A 86 -0.79 -0.44 -4.32
N GLY A 87 -1.60 -1.28 -3.68
CA GLY A 87 -2.22 -2.44 -4.31
C GLY A 87 -3.17 -3.16 -3.37
N THR A 88 -4.00 -4.02 -3.93
CA THR A 88 -4.99 -4.80 -3.19
C THR A 88 -4.94 -6.28 -3.57
N SER A 89 -5.18 -7.15 -2.60
CA SER A 89 -5.40 -8.57 -2.84
C SER A 89 -6.78 -8.84 -3.43
N ILE A 90 -7.04 -10.10 -3.80
CA ILE A 90 -8.37 -10.54 -4.26
C ILE A 90 -9.41 -10.42 -3.12
N GLY A 91 -9.00 -10.65 -1.88
CA GLY A 91 -9.83 -10.46 -0.69
C GLY A 91 -10.16 -9.00 -0.35
N GLY A 92 -9.60 -8.04 -1.09
CA GLY A 92 -9.79 -6.60 -0.84
C GLY A 92 -8.88 -6.04 0.25
N ASN A 93 -7.90 -6.83 0.73
CA ASN A 93 -6.90 -6.35 1.67
C ASN A 93 -5.89 -5.45 0.97
N ALA A 94 -5.40 -4.41 1.62
CA ALA A 94 -4.52 -3.43 1.00
C ALA A 94 -3.07 -3.61 1.43
N ILE A 95 -2.15 -3.43 0.48
CA ILE A 95 -0.74 -3.19 0.75
C ILE A 95 -0.52 -1.69 0.76
N CYS A 96 0.16 -1.20 1.79
CA CYS A 96 0.40 0.22 1.97
C CYS A 96 1.84 0.55 2.38
N PHE A 97 2.32 1.69 1.90
CA PHE A 97 3.57 2.30 2.35
C PHE A 97 3.28 3.28 3.48
N CYS A 98 4.02 3.18 4.57
CA CYS A 98 3.89 4.13 5.67
C CYS A 98 4.89 5.27 5.49
N SER A 99 4.37 6.49 5.45
CA SER A 99 5.16 7.72 5.28
C SER A 99 6.08 8.03 6.47
N HIS A 100 5.77 7.52 7.66
CA HIS A 100 6.52 7.81 8.88
C HIS A 100 7.82 7.00 9.02
N ASP A 101 7.81 5.73 8.60
CA ASP A 101 8.92 4.79 8.81
C ASP A 101 9.48 4.20 7.50
N SER A 102 8.84 4.45 6.35
CA SER A 102 9.19 3.85 5.05
C SER A 102 9.03 2.33 5.00
N TYR A 103 8.18 1.77 5.85
CA TYR A 103 7.87 0.34 5.88
C TYR A 103 6.64 0.01 5.04
N VAL A 104 6.45 -1.27 4.80
CA VAL A 104 5.32 -1.81 4.03
C VAL A 104 4.43 -2.61 4.96
N TYR A 105 3.15 -2.32 4.93
CA TYR A 105 2.13 -2.92 5.78
C TYR A 105 1.02 -3.54 4.95
N TRP A 106 0.36 -4.53 5.56
CA TRP A 106 -0.88 -5.14 5.10
C TRP A 106 -2.01 -4.66 6.01
N ALA A 107 -3.02 -4.07 5.39
CA ALA A 107 -4.24 -3.61 6.02
C ALA A 107 -5.38 -4.54 5.63
N ASN A 108 -5.85 -5.35 6.59
CA ASN A 108 -7.01 -6.20 6.34
C ASN A 108 -8.27 -5.32 6.24
N THR A 109 -9.03 -5.44 5.16
CA THR A 109 -10.20 -4.58 4.94
C THR A 109 -11.28 -4.74 6.02
N ALA A 110 -11.41 -5.96 6.57
CA ALA A 110 -12.38 -6.25 7.63
C ALA A 110 -12.02 -5.60 8.97
N ASN A 111 -10.76 -5.17 9.15
CA ASN A 111 -10.30 -4.53 10.37
C ASN A 111 -10.71 -3.05 10.47
N PHE A 112 -11.11 -2.43 9.37
CA PHE A 112 -11.37 -1.00 9.30
C PHE A 112 -12.80 -0.73 8.87
N SER A 113 -13.60 -0.16 9.78
CA SER A 113 -14.97 0.25 9.52
C SER A 113 -15.30 1.57 10.21
N VAL A 114 -16.48 2.13 9.92
CA VAL A 114 -16.91 3.41 10.48
C VAL A 114 -16.97 3.34 12.00
N GLY A 115 -16.07 4.06 12.66
CA GLY A 115 -16.02 4.17 14.13
C GLY A 115 -15.43 2.96 14.87
N LEU A 116 -14.87 1.98 14.15
CA LEU A 116 -14.27 0.80 14.76
C LEU A 116 -13.05 0.32 13.97
N ILE A 117 -11.96 0.09 14.72
CA ILE A 117 -10.83 -0.71 14.29
C ILE A 117 -10.89 -2.04 15.05
N SER A 118 -10.82 -3.17 14.35
CA SER A 118 -10.77 -4.49 14.97
C SER A 118 -9.59 -5.30 14.44
N TYR A 119 -8.93 -6.09 15.27
CA TYR A 119 -7.86 -7.00 14.81
C TYR A 119 -7.63 -8.12 15.82
N GLU A 120 -7.05 -9.23 15.35
CA GLU A 120 -6.59 -10.30 16.22
C GLU A 120 -5.18 -10.00 16.73
N ASP A 121 -5.04 -9.83 18.05
CA ASP A 121 -3.73 -9.73 18.70
C ASP A 121 -3.01 -11.08 18.61
N LYS A 122 -1.93 -11.14 17.84
CA LYS A 122 -1.15 -12.36 17.60
C LYS A 122 -0.48 -12.93 18.85
N SER A 123 -0.27 -12.11 19.89
CA SER A 123 0.33 -12.58 21.14
C SER A 123 -0.66 -13.34 22.01
N THR A 124 -1.95 -13.00 21.93
CA THR A 124 -3.00 -13.58 22.77
C THR A 124 -4.04 -14.40 22.01
N GLY A 125 -4.11 -14.27 20.68
CA GLY A 125 -5.14 -14.85 19.81
C GLY A 125 -6.52 -14.23 20.03
N ARG A 126 -6.61 -13.07 20.71
CA ARG A 126 -7.89 -12.43 21.03
C ARG A 126 -8.17 -11.29 20.07
N TRP A 127 -9.45 -11.10 19.76
CA TRP A 127 -9.92 -9.92 19.05
C TRP A 127 -9.88 -8.70 19.96
N VAL A 128 -9.30 -7.62 19.44
CA VAL A 128 -9.25 -6.29 20.04
C VAL A 128 -10.15 -5.39 19.22
N GLU A 129 -10.94 -4.57 19.91
CA GLU A 129 -11.83 -3.57 19.31
C GLU A 129 -11.45 -2.19 19.85
N LEU A 130 -11.20 -1.24 18.95
CA LEU A 130 -10.79 0.13 19.25
C LEU A 130 -11.76 1.11 18.59
N MET A 131 -12.49 1.87 19.41
CA MET A 131 -13.53 2.81 18.96
C MET A 131 -12.99 4.18 18.55
N GLU A 132 -11.68 4.39 18.71
CA GLU A 132 -11.01 5.64 18.39
C GLU A 132 -10.01 5.43 17.25
N TYR A 133 -10.13 6.24 16.21
CA TYR A 133 -9.13 6.32 15.17
C TYR A 133 -8.04 7.31 15.59
N ASN A 134 -6.84 6.78 15.84
CA ASN A 134 -5.61 7.53 16.03
C ASN A 134 -4.43 6.71 15.48
N SER A 135 -3.26 7.34 15.32
CA SER A 135 -2.10 6.70 14.68
C SER A 135 -1.68 5.39 15.38
N ALA A 136 -1.76 5.32 16.71
CA ALA A 136 -1.37 4.13 17.47
C ALA A 136 -2.36 2.97 17.25
N ASN A 137 -3.66 3.26 17.28
CA ASN A 137 -4.70 2.25 17.06
C ASN A 137 -4.67 1.73 15.62
N VAL A 138 -4.52 2.61 14.63
CA VAL A 138 -4.37 2.22 13.23
C VAL A 138 -3.15 1.33 13.05
N GLN A 139 -1.99 1.74 13.57
CA GLN A 139 -0.77 0.94 13.49
C GLN A 139 -0.91 -0.43 14.15
N SER A 140 -1.64 -0.53 15.26
CA SER A 140 -1.85 -1.81 15.97
C SER A 140 -2.62 -2.83 15.14
N ALA A 141 -3.48 -2.37 14.22
CA ALA A 141 -4.24 -3.23 13.31
C ALA A 141 -3.51 -3.57 12.00
N MET A 142 -2.32 -3.01 11.78
CA MET A 142 -1.50 -3.27 10.59
C MET A 142 -0.61 -4.49 10.77
N ILE A 143 -0.41 -5.25 9.69
CA ILE A 143 0.55 -6.36 9.68
C ILE A 143 1.80 -5.90 8.91
N LEU A 144 2.96 -5.89 9.57
CA LEU A 144 4.22 -5.53 8.93
C LEU A 144 4.62 -6.58 7.86
N LEU A 145 4.80 -6.15 6.62
CA LEU A 145 5.25 -6.99 5.52
C LEU A 145 6.75 -6.90 5.28
N SER A 146 7.29 -5.68 5.33
CA SER A 146 8.71 -5.38 5.06
C SER A 146 9.11 -4.08 5.74
N THR A 147 10.37 -4.00 6.16
CA THR A 147 10.98 -2.78 6.69
C THR A 147 11.67 -1.94 5.60
N SER A 148 11.50 -2.32 4.33
CA SER A 148 12.11 -1.67 3.17
C SER A 148 11.15 -1.71 1.98
N ILE A 149 10.71 -0.52 1.54
CA ILE A 149 9.90 -0.36 0.32
C ILE A 149 10.65 -0.93 -0.91
N GLU A 150 11.96 -0.68 -1.02
CA GLU A 150 12.73 -1.17 -2.16
C GLU A 150 12.75 -2.70 -2.22
N ASP A 151 13.09 -3.35 -1.11
CA ASP A 151 13.20 -4.81 -1.09
C ASP A 151 11.84 -5.46 -1.31
N PHE A 152 10.79 -4.91 -0.70
CA PHE A 152 9.43 -5.38 -0.92
C PHE A 152 9.02 -5.27 -2.39
N LEU A 153 9.25 -4.12 -3.02
CA LEU A 153 8.93 -3.92 -4.43
C LEU A 153 9.71 -4.88 -5.32
N VAL A 154 10.99 -5.12 -5.03
CA VAL A 154 11.78 -6.11 -5.78
C VAL A 154 11.17 -7.50 -5.65
N GLU A 155 10.93 -7.97 -4.43
CA GLU A 155 10.36 -9.30 -4.17
C GLU A 155 8.98 -9.48 -4.82
N MET A 156 8.12 -8.46 -4.69
CA MET A 156 6.79 -8.43 -5.28
C MET A 156 6.84 -8.51 -6.81
N LEU A 157 7.66 -7.66 -7.44
CA LEU A 157 7.78 -7.57 -8.90
C LEU A 157 8.50 -8.77 -9.52
N THR A 158 9.22 -9.56 -8.71
CA THR A 158 9.82 -10.84 -9.12
C THR A 158 8.99 -12.05 -8.70
N ASP A 159 7.71 -11.86 -8.34
CA ASP A 159 6.75 -12.90 -7.93
C ASP A 159 7.22 -13.78 -6.77
N SER A 160 8.13 -13.25 -5.93
CA SER A 160 8.73 -14.00 -4.81
C SER A 160 7.85 -13.96 -3.56
N LEU A 161 6.74 -13.22 -3.59
CA LEU A 161 5.82 -13.06 -2.45
C LEU A 161 4.53 -13.88 -2.53
N ALA A 162 4.22 -14.52 -3.67
CA ALA A 162 2.91 -15.18 -3.88
C ALA A 162 2.52 -16.14 -2.73
N ALA A 163 3.44 -17.01 -2.32
CA ALA A 163 3.20 -17.94 -1.21
C ALA A 163 2.98 -17.23 0.14
N LYS A 164 3.64 -16.10 0.38
CA LYS A 164 3.45 -15.29 1.60
C LYS A 164 2.10 -14.58 1.57
N MET A 165 1.69 -14.05 0.41
CA MET A 165 0.41 -13.35 0.25
C MET A 165 -0.77 -14.32 0.43
N ALA A 166 -0.67 -15.54 -0.09
CA ALA A 166 -1.69 -16.57 0.06
C ALA A 166 -1.95 -17.02 1.52
N ILE A 167 -1.04 -16.74 2.44
CA ILE A 167 -1.22 -17.01 3.89
C ILE A 167 -1.96 -15.87 4.60
N LEU A 168 -1.92 -14.67 4.02
CA LEU A 168 -2.48 -13.45 4.62
C LEU A 168 -3.90 -13.12 4.14
N ASP A 169 -4.28 -13.61 2.97
CA ASP A 169 -5.66 -13.61 2.46
C ASP A 169 -6.49 -14.74 3.10
#